data_AF-A0AAN9C6W4-F1
#
_entry.id   AF-A0AAN9C6W4-F1
#
_cell.length_a   1.000
_cell.length_b   1.000
_cell.length_c   1.000
_cell.angle_alpha   90.00
_cell.angle_beta   90.00
_cell.angle_gamma   90.00
#
_symmetry.space_group_name_H-M   'P 1'
#
loop_
_entity.id
_entity.type
_entity.pdbx_description
1 polymer ?
#
loop_
_entity_poly.entity_id
_entity_poly.type
_entity_poly.pdbx_seq_one_letter_code
_entity_poly.pdbx_strand_id
1 'polypeptide(L)'
;MFMKTHKTASSTLMNILLRFGEKHQLKFALPDSRNDFSYPSSFFRTQVKSYQPGTCYNIVCNHMRFNAPEVKKLLPADAIFFTILRDPAELFESTFHYLKAYIPQTWRIPGENQFKEFLAHPNRYFNPKGINAFYLRNLQFFDFGFENDLNAGDPRVQQGIEYVERHFQYVLISEHFEESLILLKDALCWQMDDLVFFKLNTRNATSVALMSPEMKTQARQWSGADWQLYRHFNATFWARVEAYGRSRMEEHVKELRRRNAEMEAICIDGGRAVEAKDITDGHMKPWQPIGKASIMGYNLRTDIDQQYQELCRKMLTPEIQYLTDLGVNLWITRLWGWFKDSIIQFGMRS
;
A
#
# COMPACT_ATOMS: atom_id res chain seq x y z
N MET A 1 14.94 -2.73 -1.09
CA MET A 1 13.82 -2.95 -2.04
C MET A 1 12.56 -3.19 -1.24
N PHE A 2 11.56 -2.33 -1.41
CA PHE A 2 10.24 -2.53 -0.84
C PHE A 2 9.27 -2.94 -1.95
N MET A 3 8.77 -4.18 -1.90
CA MET A 3 7.71 -4.63 -2.78
C MET A 3 6.37 -4.10 -2.26
N LYS A 4 5.88 -3.04 -2.88
CA LYS A 4 4.66 -2.38 -2.45
C LYS A 4 3.41 -3.15 -2.88
N THR A 5 2.75 -3.82 -1.95
CA THR A 5 1.45 -4.49 -2.17
C THR A 5 0.28 -3.52 -2.00
N HIS A 6 -0.84 -3.82 -2.64
CA HIS A 6 -2.02 -2.95 -2.62
C HIS A 6 -2.77 -3.00 -1.27
N LYS A 7 -3.21 -1.84 -0.77
CA LYS A 7 -4.14 -1.70 0.38
C LYS A 7 -3.67 -2.32 1.71
N THR A 8 -2.37 -2.41 1.90
CA THR A 8 -1.64 -2.99 3.05
C THR A 8 -0.91 -1.92 3.89
N ALA A 9 -1.47 -0.71 4.00
CA ALA A 9 -0.79 0.47 4.59
C ALA A 9 0.54 0.86 3.89
N SER A 10 0.75 0.37 2.68
CA SER A 10 2.01 0.50 1.94
C SER A 10 2.35 1.93 1.50
N SER A 11 1.38 2.84 1.40
CA SER A 11 1.63 4.28 1.16
C SER A 11 2.31 4.95 2.37
N THR A 12 1.98 4.56 3.61
CA THR A 12 2.69 5.06 4.80
C THR A 12 4.14 4.56 4.81
N LEU A 13 4.36 3.28 4.53
CA LEU A 13 5.72 2.72 4.47
C LEU A 13 6.55 3.33 3.32
N MET A 14 5.91 3.60 2.19
CA MET A 14 6.53 4.33 1.08
C MET A 14 6.94 5.74 1.52
N ASN A 15 6.08 6.50 2.22
CA ASN A 15 6.44 7.83 2.73
C ASN A 15 7.67 7.79 3.67
N ILE A 16 7.74 6.81 4.57
CA ILE A 16 8.93 6.57 5.42
C ILE A 16 10.18 6.39 4.55
N LEU A 17 10.11 5.52 3.52
CA LEU A 17 11.23 5.25 2.62
C LEU A 17 11.65 6.46 1.78
N LEU A 18 10.69 7.24 1.29
CA LEU A 18 10.98 8.46 0.52
C LEU A 18 11.70 9.49 1.39
N ARG A 19 11.20 9.73 2.61
CA ARG A 19 11.86 10.64 3.57
C ARG A 19 13.26 10.17 3.94
N PHE A 20 13.42 8.88 4.25
CA PHE A 20 14.72 8.31 4.55
C PHE A 20 15.69 8.47 3.37
N GLY A 21 15.23 8.16 2.15
CA GLY A 21 16.06 8.28 0.96
C GLY A 21 16.49 9.71 0.67
N GLU A 22 15.60 10.70 0.81
CA GLU A 22 15.99 12.11 0.66
C GLU A 22 16.99 12.56 1.73
N LYS A 23 16.71 12.25 3.00
CA LYS A 23 17.60 12.59 4.14
C LYS A 23 19.03 12.09 3.92
N HIS A 24 19.17 10.92 3.30
CA HIS A 24 20.45 10.27 3.05
C HIS A 24 20.93 10.39 1.59
N GLN A 25 20.30 11.25 0.77
CA GLN A 25 20.66 11.49 -0.64
C GLN A 25 20.75 10.19 -1.47
N LEU A 26 19.85 9.25 -1.19
CA LEU A 26 19.80 7.94 -1.85
C LEU A 26 19.11 8.03 -3.21
N LYS A 27 19.56 7.18 -4.14
CA LYS A 27 19.02 7.13 -5.49
C LYS A 27 17.78 6.23 -5.55
N PHE A 28 16.67 6.80 -6.01
CA PHE A 28 15.41 6.08 -6.20
C PHE A 28 15.29 5.54 -7.62
N ALA A 29 14.84 4.29 -7.75
CA ALA A 29 14.25 3.77 -8.97
C ALA A 29 12.77 4.15 -8.95
N LEU A 30 12.42 5.16 -9.75
CA LEU A 30 11.08 5.73 -9.85
C LEU A 30 10.45 5.37 -11.20
N PRO A 31 9.12 5.23 -11.27
CA PRO A 31 8.42 5.07 -12.54
C PRO A 31 8.51 6.35 -13.38
N ASP A 32 8.14 6.24 -14.66
CA ASP A 32 7.90 7.38 -15.54
C ASP A 32 6.44 7.37 -16.01
N SER A 33 5.89 8.54 -16.33
CA SER A 33 4.48 8.80 -16.75
C SER A 33 3.36 8.45 -15.76
N ARG A 34 3.57 7.52 -14.81
CA ARG A 34 2.60 6.96 -13.84
C ARG A 34 3.20 6.93 -12.44
N ASN A 35 2.36 6.65 -11.44
CA ASN A 35 2.79 6.41 -10.05
C ASN A 35 3.16 4.93 -9.77
N ASP A 36 3.04 4.07 -10.77
CA ASP A 36 3.34 2.63 -10.75
C ASP A 36 4.25 2.25 -11.93
N PHE A 37 4.86 1.07 -11.86
CA PHE A 37 5.68 0.52 -12.95
C PHE A 37 4.83 -0.25 -13.99
N SER A 38 3.92 0.45 -14.65
CA SER A 38 3.03 -0.08 -15.70
C SER A 38 2.17 -1.29 -15.26
N TYR A 39 1.69 -1.26 -14.02
CA TYR A 39 0.80 -2.29 -13.49
C TYR A 39 -0.49 -2.36 -14.34
N PRO A 40 -1.02 -3.56 -14.66
CA PRO A 40 -0.72 -4.89 -14.08
C PRO A 40 0.32 -5.73 -14.83
N SER A 41 1.03 -5.17 -15.81
CA SER A 41 2.07 -5.90 -16.54
C SER A 41 3.22 -6.30 -15.60
N SER A 42 3.86 -7.45 -15.88
CA SER A 42 5.08 -7.86 -15.17
C SER A 42 6.13 -6.76 -15.21
N PHE A 43 6.84 -6.58 -14.10
CA PHE A 43 7.87 -5.57 -13.98
C PHE A 43 9.05 -5.84 -14.92
N PHE A 44 9.54 -4.77 -15.55
CA PHE A 44 10.80 -4.76 -16.29
C PHE A 44 11.60 -3.52 -15.92
N ARG A 45 12.92 -3.64 -15.80
CA ARG A 45 13.80 -2.54 -15.38
C ARG A 45 13.75 -1.32 -16.32
N THR A 46 13.36 -1.51 -17.57
CA THR A 46 13.14 -0.45 -18.57
C THR A 46 11.96 0.47 -18.25
N GLN A 47 11.09 0.08 -17.31
CA GLN A 47 10.01 0.91 -16.80
C GLN A 47 10.50 1.94 -15.76
N VAL A 48 11.75 1.83 -15.31
CA VAL A 48 12.37 2.82 -14.42
C VAL A 48 12.75 4.06 -15.24
N LYS A 49 12.36 5.23 -14.73
CA LYS A 49 12.63 6.52 -15.35
C LYS A 49 14.12 6.67 -15.64
N SER A 50 14.43 7.01 -16.90
CA SER A 50 15.78 7.25 -17.39
C SER A 50 16.77 6.09 -17.13
N TYR A 51 16.27 4.85 -17.09
CA TYR A 51 17.12 3.67 -16.90
C TYR A 51 18.18 3.55 -17.99
N GLN A 52 19.41 3.25 -17.59
CA GLN A 52 20.50 2.85 -18.46
C GLN A 52 21.07 1.51 -17.99
N PRO A 53 21.53 0.62 -18.90
CA PRO A 53 22.17 -0.63 -18.51
C PRO A 53 23.31 -0.41 -17.50
N GLY A 54 23.34 -1.20 -16.43
CA GLY A 54 24.32 -1.07 -15.34
C GLY A 54 23.98 -0.03 -14.28
N THR A 55 22.87 0.71 -14.41
CA THR A 55 22.45 1.67 -13.39
C THR A 55 21.97 0.95 -12.12
N CYS A 56 22.65 1.22 -11.01
CA CYS A 56 22.20 0.81 -9.68
C CYS A 56 21.37 1.91 -8.99
N TYR A 57 20.47 1.46 -8.12
CA TYR A 57 19.59 2.27 -7.29
C TYR A 57 19.65 1.76 -5.84
N ASN A 58 19.30 2.62 -4.89
CA ASN A 58 19.27 2.27 -3.47
C ASN A 58 17.86 1.85 -3.04
N ILE A 59 16.83 2.54 -3.55
CA ILE A 59 15.43 2.35 -3.13
C ILE A 59 14.55 2.11 -4.36
N VAL A 60 13.75 1.04 -4.28
CA VAL A 60 12.63 0.75 -5.18
C VAL A 60 11.42 0.56 -4.26
N CYS A 61 10.36 1.36 -4.42
CA CYS A 61 9.22 1.36 -3.50
C CYS A 61 7.84 1.70 -4.12
N ASN A 62 7.74 1.80 -5.45
CA ASN A 62 6.46 2.00 -6.14
C ASN A 62 5.79 0.66 -6.47
N HIS A 63 4.48 0.70 -6.78
CA HIS A 63 3.72 -0.48 -7.18
C HIS A 63 4.28 -1.11 -8.46
N MET A 64 4.33 -2.44 -8.49
CA MET A 64 4.70 -3.26 -9.64
C MET A 64 4.01 -4.62 -9.55
N ARG A 65 4.08 -5.41 -10.62
CA ARG A 65 3.87 -6.86 -10.55
C ARG A 65 5.25 -7.52 -10.53
N PHE A 66 5.60 -8.15 -9.40
CA PHE A 66 6.98 -8.50 -9.07
C PHE A 66 7.61 -9.43 -10.10
N ASN A 67 8.87 -9.14 -10.45
CA ASN A 67 9.70 -9.93 -11.34
C ASN A 67 11.14 -9.93 -10.80
N ALA A 68 11.49 -10.91 -9.95
CA ALA A 68 12.76 -10.89 -9.23
C ALA A 68 14.00 -10.78 -10.13
N PRO A 69 14.11 -11.51 -11.27
CA PRO A 69 15.23 -11.34 -12.20
C PRO A 69 15.43 -9.91 -12.71
N GLU A 70 14.36 -9.14 -12.89
CA GLU A 70 14.45 -7.75 -13.35
C GLU A 70 14.74 -6.79 -12.21
N VAL A 71 14.14 -6.98 -11.04
CA VAL A 71 14.39 -6.15 -9.87
C VAL A 71 15.83 -6.29 -9.36
N LYS A 72 16.38 -7.51 -9.33
CA LYS A 72 17.76 -7.77 -8.90
C LYS A 72 18.80 -7.05 -9.76
N LYS A 73 18.49 -6.71 -11.02
CA LYS A 73 19.39 -5.95 -11.91
C LYS A 73 19.46 -4.46 -11.59
N LEU A 74 18.59 -3.95 -10.71
CA LEU A 74 18.54 -2.54 -10.31
C LEU A 74 19.27 -2.27 -8.99
N LEU A 75 19.65 -3.32 -8.25
CA LEU A 75 20.04 -3.23 -6.86
C LEU A 75 21.38 -3.94 -6.64
N PRO A 76 22.16 -3.52 -5.64
CA PRO A 76 23.37 -4.25 -5.25
C PRO A 76 23.01 -5.63 -4.70
N ALA A 77 23.99 -6.55 -4.68
CA ALA A 77 23.78 -7.95 -4.31
C ALA A 77 23.38 -8.14 -2.83
N ASP A 78 23.74 -7.19 -1.98
CA ASP A 78 23.44 -7.15 -0.54
C ASP A 78 22.13 -6.39 -0.22
N ALA A 79 21.36 -5.98 -1.24
CA ALA A 79 20.11 -5.27 -1.02
C ALA A 79 19.11 -6.11 -0.22
N ILE A 80 18.53 -5.49 0.81
CA ILE A 80 17.45 -6.09 1.61
C ILE A 80 16.12 -5.94 0.85
N PHE A 81 15.44 -7.05 0.66
CA PHE A 81 14.11 -7.17 0.07
C PHE A 81 13.09 -7.38 1.18
N PHE A 82 12.10 -6.50 1.22
CA PHE A 82 10.97 -6.65 2.13
C PHE A 82 9.66 -6.25 1.47
N THR A 83 8.57 -6.68 2.08
CA THR A 83 7.20 -6.43 1.64
C THR A 83 6.29 -6.34 2.85
N ILE A 84 5.01 -6.02 2.64
CA ILE A 84 4.00 -6.01 3.68
C ILE A 84 2.76 -6.75 3.21
N LEU A 85 2.15 -7.54 4.09
CA LEU A 85 0.91 -8.25 3.84
C LEU A 85 -0.19 -7.76 4.76
N ARG A 86 -1.42 -8.13 4.43
CA ARG A 86 -2.63 -7.90 5.21
C ARG A 86 -3.53 -9.12 5.13
N ASP A 87 -4.35 -9.33 6.15
CA ASP A 87 -5.38 -10.36 6.13
C ASP A 87 -6.24 -10.20 4.87
N PRO A 88 -6.41 -11.25 4.05
CA PRO A 88 -7.11 -11.14 2.78
C PRO A 88 -8.59 -10.76 2.91
N ALA A 89 -9.25 -10.97 4.05
CA ALA A 89 -10.60 -10.46 4.26
C ALA A 89 -10.62 -8.93 4.34
N GLU A 90 -9.76 -8.37 5.17
CA GLU A 90 -9.63 -6.92 5.36
C GLU A 90 -9.08 -6.22 4.11
N LEU A 91 -8.16 -6.90 3.42
CA LEU A 91 -7.69 -6.49 2.11
C LEU A 91 -8.84 -6.44 1.10
N PHE A 92 -9.62 -7.52 0.99
CA PHE A 92 -10.65 -7.65 -0.03
C PHE A 92 -11.80 -6.66 0.18
N GLU A 93 -12.21 -6.42 1.42
CA GLU A 93 -13.17 -5.35 1.74
C GLU A 93 -12.64 -3.98 1.27
N SER A 94 -11.36 -3.70 1.54
CA SER A 94 -10.73 -2.45 1.14
C SER A 94 -10.58 -2.29 -0.36
N THR A 95 -10.14 -3.33 -1.08
CA THR A 95 -9.99 -3.29 -2.54
C THR A 95 -11.34 -3.23 -3.23
N PHE A 96 -12.33 -3.98 -2.77
CA PHE A 96 -13.67 -3.98 -3.36
C PHE A 96 -14.29 -2.58 -3.29
N HIS A 97 -14.30 -1.94 -2.12
CA HIS A 97 -14.88 -0.60 -2.00
C HIS A 97 -14.06 0.49 -2.71
N TYR A 98 -12.74 0.38 -2.73
CA TYR A 98 -11.86 1.37 -3.36
C TYR A 98 -11.84 1.25 -4.89
N LEU A 99 -11.98 0.04 -5.43
CA LEU A 99 -11.74 -0.24 -6.86
C LEU A 99 -12.98 -0.67 -7.65
N LYS A 100 -14.13 -0.99 -7.03
CA LYS A 100 -15.32 -1.47 -7.75
C LYS A 100 -15.74 -0.60 -8.93
N ALA A 101 -15.60 0.72 -8.82
CA ALA A 101 -15.92 1.64 -9.92
C ALA A 101 -15.06 1.41 -11.18
N TYR A 102 -13.88 0.81 -11.05
CA TYR A 102 -12.97 0.48 -12.15
C TYR A 102 -13.06 -0.99 -12.61
N ILE A 103 -13.97 -1.78 -12.02
CA ILE A 103 -14.11 -3.21 -12.29
C ILE A 103 -15.54 -3.47 -12.80
N PRO A 104 -15.78 -3.45 -14.13
CA PRO A 104 -17.13 -3.46 -14.72
C PRO A 104 -18.03 -4.59 -14.24
N GLN A 105 -17.44 -5.74 -13.91
CA GLN A 105 -18.18 -6.90 -13.43
C GLN A 105 -18.88 -6.69 -12.09
N THR A 106 -18.44 -5.70 -11.31
CA THR A 106 -19.05 -5.34 -10.03
C THR A 106 -20.28 -4.44 -10.17
N TRP A 107 -20.45 -3.75 -11.31
CA TRP A 107 -21.53 -2.78 -11.51
C TRP A 107 -22.91 -3.44 -11.58
N ARG A 108 -22.95 -4.71 -12.03
CA ARG A 108 -24.15 -5.54 -12.10
C ARG A 108 -24.51 -6.24 -10.79
N ILE A 109 -23.73 -6.03 -9.72
CA ILE A 109 -24.04 -6.65 -8.42
C ILE A 109 -25.22 -5.88 -7.81
N PRO A 110 -26.36 -6.55 -7.56
CA PRO A 110 -27.54 -5.89 -7.03
C PRO A 110 -27.41 -5.58 -5.53
N GLY A 111 -28.34 -4.78 -5.04
CA GLY A 111 -28.48 -4.49 -3.61
C GLY A 111 -27.56 -3.38 -3.10
N GLU A 112 -27.87 -2.87 -1.91
CA GLU A 112 -27.12 -1.78 -1.28
C GLU A 112 -25.74 -2.22 -0.79
N ASN A 113 -25.64 -3.46 -0.29
CA ASN A 113 -24.39 -4.08 0.14
C ASN A 113 -23.87 -5.06 -0.91
N GLN A 114 -23.33 -4.50 -2.00
CA GLN A 114 -22.75 -5.27 -3.11
C GLN A 114 -21.59 -6.19 -2.65
N PHE A 115 -20.87 -5.82 -1.60
CA PHE A 115 -19.78 -6.65 -1.08
C PHE A 115 -20.32 -7.95 -0.46
N LYS A 116 -21.36 -7.85 0.36
CA LYS A 116 -22.05 -9.02 0.94
C LYS A 116 -22.65 -9.91 -0.14
N GLU A 117 -23.32 -9.32 -1.14
CA GLU A 117 -23.87 -10.07 -2.28
C GLU A 117 -22.78 -10.79 -3.08
N PHE A 118 -21.65 -10.12 -3.32
CA PHE A 118 -20.50 -10.75 -3.97
C PHE A 118 -19.99 -11.95 -3.18
N LEU A 119 -19.80 -11.82 -1.86
CA LEU A 119 -19.29 -12.90 -1.01
C LEU A 119 -20.24 -14.10 -0.93
N ALA A 120 -21.55 -13.86 -1.01
CA ALA A 120 -22.54 -14.94 -1.05
C ALA A 120 -22.49 -15.74 -2.36
N HIS A 121 -22.20 -15.06 -3.48
CA HIS A 121 -22.27 -15.65 -4.82
C HIS A 121 -21.09 -15.26 -5.73
N PRO A 122 -19.83 -15.48 -5.34
CA PRO A 122 -18.68 -14.87 -6.03
C PRO A 122 -18.52 -15.40 -7.47
N ASN A 123 -18.82 -16.69 -7.70
CA ASN A 123 -18.78 -17.31 -9.02
C ASN A 123 -19.79 -16.73 -10.02
N ARG A 124 -20.85 -16.06 -9.54
CA ARG A 124 -21.82 -15.36 -10.41
C ARG A 124 -21.23 -14.08 -10.99
N TYR A 125 -20.37 -13.42 -10.22
CA TYR A 125 -19.89 -12.06 -10.49
C TYR A 125 -18.46 -12.01 -11.00
N PHE A 126 -17.65 -13.05 -10.77
CA PHE A 126 -16.24 -13.08 -11.14
C PHE A 126 -15.98 -13.86 -12.44
N ASN A 127 -15.46 -13.17 -13.44
CA ASN A 127 -14.78 -13.75 -14.60
C ASN A 127 -13.29 -13.32 -14.56
N PRO A 128 -12.32 -14.26 -14.51
CA PRO A 128 -10.89 -13.93 -14.43
C PRO A 128 -10.38 -13.16 -15.66
N LYS A 129 -11.05 -13.27 -16.81
CA LYS A 129 -10.68 -12.55 -18.05
C LYS A 129 -11.29 -11.15 -18.15
N GLY A 130 -12.10 -10.74 -17.17
CA GLY A 130 -12.73 -9.43 -17.22
C GLY A 130 -11.75 -8.30 -16.92
N ILE A 131 -12.09 -7.11 -17.39
CA ILE A 131 -11.29 -5.90 -17.18
C ILE A 131 -11.08 -5.70 -15.67
N ASN A 132 -9.80 -5.54 -15.27
CA ASN A 132 -9.37 -5.33 -13.90
C ASN A 132 -9.80 -6.42 -12.89
N ALA A 133 -10.10 -7.63 -13.36
CA ALA A 133 -10.51 -8.75 -12.50
C ALA A 133 -9.44 -9.15 -11.47
N PHE A 134 -8.16 -8.87 -11.73
CA PHE A 134 -7.06 -9.15 -10.82
C PHE A 134 -7.20 -8.49 -9.44
N TYR A 135 -7.97 -7.41 -9.32
CA TYR A 135 -8.25 -6.76 -8.03
C TYR A 135 -9.27 -7.50 -7.15
N LEU A 136 -10.01 -8.47 -7.71
CA LEU A 136 -11.13 -9.11 -7.01
C LEU A 136 -10.77 -10.42 -6.31
N ARG A 137 -9.58 -10.98 -6.52
CA ARG A 137 -9.20 -12.28 -5.96
C ARG A 137 -7.69 -12.41 -5.89
N ASN A 138 -7.17 -12.91 -4.77
CA ASN A 138 -5.73 -13.17 -4.53
C ASN A 138 -4.80 -12.03 -4.98
N LEU A 139 -5.12 -10.79 -4.60
CA LEU A 139 -4.41 -9.61 -5.08
C LEU A 139 -2.95 -9.57 -4.59
N GLN A 140 -2.67 -10.03 -3.37
CA GLN A 140 -1.29 -10.03 -2.87
C GLN A 140 -0.44 -11.04 -3.64
N PHE A 141 -0.98 -12.24 -3.91
CA PHE A 141 -0.33 -13.25 -4.75
C PHE A 141 -0.08 -12.70 -6.17
N PHE A 142 -1.05 -11.97 -6.72
CA PHE A 142 -0.90 -11.32 -8.01
C PHE A 142 0.19 -10.25 -8.02
N ASP A 143 0.28 -9.43 -6.96
CA ASP A 143 1.35 -8.44 -6.78
C ASP A 143 2.74 -9.11 -6.79
N PHE A 144 2.88 -10.32 -6.25
CA PHE A 144 4.13 -11.12 -6.30
C PHE A 144 4.44 -11.75 -7.67
N GLY A 145 3.63 -11.48 -8.70
CA GLY A 145 3.88 -11.96 -10.06
C GLY A 145 3.16 -13.25 -10.43
N PHE A 146 2.34 -13.81 -9.54
CA PHE A 146 1.57 -15.02 -9.81
C PHE A 146 0.19 -14.72 -10.41
N GLU A 147 -0.56 -15.77 -10.75
CA GLU A 147 -1.94 -15.64 -11.22
C GLU A 147 -2.91 -15.49 -10.04
N ASN A 148 -3.96 -14.70 -10.25
CA ASN A 148 -4.87 -14.29 -9.19
C ASN A 148 -6.08 -15.23 -9.03
N ASP A 149 -6.27 -16.17 -9.95
CA ASP A 149 -7.39 -17.10 -10.00
C ASP A 149 -7.10 -18.48 -9.39
N LEU A 150 -5.91 -18.65 -8.81
CA LEU A 150 -5.49 -19.88 -8.14
C LEU A 150 -6.39 -20.23 -6.94
N ASN A 151 -6.69 -21.52 -6.82
CA ASN A 151 -7.39 -22.07 -5.67
C ASN A 151 -6.39 -22.38 -4.55
N ALA A 152 -6.85 -22.35 -3.29
CA ALA A 152 -5.98 -22.54 -2.12
C ALA A 152 -5.18 -23.86 -2.12
N GLY A 153 -5.74 -24.93 -2.70
CA GLY A 153 -5.11 -26.24 -2.79
C GLY A 153 -4.26 -26.46 -4.04
N ASP A 154 -4.10 -25.46 -4.91
CA ASP A 154 -3.26 -25.58 -6.10
C ASP A 154 -1.78 -25.65 -5.69
N PRO A 155 -0.98 -26.64 -6.16
CA PRO A 155 0.43 -26.77 -5.81
C PRO A 155 1.26 -25.50 -6.10
N ARG A 156 0.84 -24.69 -7.07
CA ARG A 156 1.50 -23.41 -7.41
C ARG A 156 1.40 -22.38 -6.28
N VAL A 157 0.39 -22.48 -5.40
CA VAL A 157 0.29 -21.61 -4.22
C VAL A 157 1.47 -21.86 -3.29
N GLN A 158 1.73 -23.13 -2.96
CA GLN A 158 2.86 -23.49 -2.10
C GLN A 158 4.21 -23.10 -2.73
N GLN A 159 4.38 -23.36 -4.03
CA GLN A 159 5.58 -22.94 -4.76
C GLN A 159 5.78 -21.43 -4.73
N GLY A 160 4.70 -20.66 -4.83
CA GLY A 160 4.75 -19.20 -4.74
C GLY A 160 5.09 -18.70 -3.34
N ILE A 161 4.57 -19.33 -2.28
CA ILE A 161 4.94 -19.01 -0.89
C ILE A 161 6.44 -19.21 -0.69
N GLU A 162 6.98 -20.37 -1.09
CA GLU A 162 8.42 -20.65 -1.02
C GLU A 162 9.24 -19.70 -1.89
N TYR A 163 8.71 -19.30 -3.05
CA TYR A 163 9.36 -18.31 -3.89
C TYR A 163 9.45 -16.95 -3.20
N VAL A 164 8.38 -16.48 -2.55
CA VAL A 164 8.39 -15.24 -1.76
C VAL A 164 9.37 -15.37 -0.60
N GLU A 165 9.35 -16.49 0.13
CA GLU A 165 10.24 -16.72 1.28
C GLU A 165 11.73 -16.69 0.89
N ARG A 166 12.09 -17.25 -0.28
CA ARG A 166 13.46 -17.21 -0.80
C ARG A 166 13.91 -15.80 -1.22
N HIS A 167 13.00 -14.92 -1.60
CA HIS A 167 13.34 -13.62 -2.18
C HIS A 167 13.21 -12.46 -1.18
N PHE A 168 12.34 -12.57 -0.19
CA PHE A 168 12.04 -11.50 0.75
C PHE A 168 12.61 -11.84 2.13
N GLN A 169 13.61 -11.08 2.55
CA GLN A 169 14.21 -11.24 3.88
C GLN A 169 13.23 -10.81 4.96
N TYR A 170 12.32 -9.87 4.71
CA TYR A 170 11.29 -9.44 5.67
C TYR A 170 9.90 -9.35 5.03
N VAL A 171 8.92 -9.99 5.65
CA VAL A 171 7.50 -9.86 5.28
C VAL A 171 6.76 -9.32 6.49
N LEU A 172 6.33 -8.07 6.38
CA LEU A 172 5.66 -7.32 7.43
C LEU A 172 4.15 -7.64 7.45
N ILE A 173 3.48 -7.38 8.57
CA ILE A 173 2.03 -7.60 8.74
C ILE A 173 1.35 -6.27 9.09
N SER A 174 0.39 -5.87 8.26
CA SER A 174 -0.32 -4.58 8.38
C SER A 174 -1.08 -4.44 9.70
N GLU A 175 -1.62 -5.55 10.21
CA GLU A 175 -2.33 -5.62 11.49
C GLU A 175 -1.39 -5.38 12.69
N HIS A 176 -0.09 -5.59 12.50
CA HIS A 176 0.98 -5.41 13.47
C HIS A 176 2.00 -4.41 12.91
N PHE A 177 1.51 -3.28 12.39
CA PHE A 177 2.31 -2.32 11.62
C PHE A 177 3.46 -1.72 12.44
N GLU A 178 3.23 -1.42 13.72
CA GLU A 178 4.24 -0.81 14.58
C GLU A 178 5.34 -1.80 14.94
N GLU A 179 4.97 -3.03 15.33
CA GLU A 179 5.92 -4.13 15.53
C GLU A 179 6.70 -4.43 14.25
N SER A 180 6.03 -4.41 13.10
CA SER A 180 6.65 -4.57 11.79
C SER A 180 7.69 -3.49 11.50
N LEU A 181 7.41 -2.23 11.85
CA LEU A 181 8.38 -1.14 11.72
C LEU A 181 9.56 -1.31 12.68
N ILE A 182 9.34 -1.78 13.90
CA ILE A 182 10.45 -2.06 14.85
C ILE A 182 11.36 -3.17 14.32
N LEU A 183 10.82 -4.25 13.77
CA LEU A 183 11.63 -5.29 13.15
C LEU A 183 12.39 -4.75 11.92
N LEU A 184 11.75 -3.92 11.10
CA LEU A 184 12.39 -3.32 9.93
C LEU A 184 13.50 -2.35 10.33
N LYS A 185 13.31 -1.60 11.42
CA LYS A 185 14.31 -0.70 12.00
C LYS A 185 15.60 -1.44 12.34
N ASP A 186 15.48 -2.57 13.03
CA ASP A 186 16.61 -3.41 13.42
C ASP A 186 17.31 -3.97 12.18
N ALA A 187 16.53 -4.47 11.22
CA ALA A 187 17.01 -5.04 9.96
C ALA A 187 17.79 -4.05 9.08
N LEU A 188 17.37 -2.78 9.05
CA LEU A 188 17.96 -1.73 8.22
C LEU A 188 18.93 -0.82 8.99
N CYS A 189 19.20 -1.13 10.26
CA CYS A 189 20.01 -0.31 11.16
C CYS A 189 19.51 1.16 11.28
N TRP A 190 18.19 1.36 11.20
CA TRP A 190 17.57 2.67 11.31
C TRP A 190 17.46 3.15 12.76
N GLN A 191 17.32 4.46 12.93
CA GLN A 191 17.00 5.08 14.21
C GLN A 191 15.49 5.15 14.42
N MET A 192 15.05 5.36 15.66
CA MET A 192 13.61 5.46 15.97
C MET A 192 12.96 6.60 15.19
N ASP A 193 13.66 7.73 15.07
CA ASP A 193 13.16 8.91 14.37
C ASP A 193 12.97 8.71 12.86
N ASP A 194 13.66 7.73 12.27
CA ASP A 194 13.47 7.37 10.86
C ASP A 194 12.12 6.66 10.63
N LEU A 195 11.51 6.09 11.68
CA LEU A 195 10.24 5.35 11.59
C LEU A 195 9.01 6.23 11.74
N VAL A 196 9.12 7.38 12.40
CA VAL A 196 7.98 8.21 12.80
C VAL A 196 7.11 8.51 11.58
N PHE A 197 5.81 8.28 11.69
CA PHE A 197 4.90 8.22 10.54
C PHE A 197 3.52 8.76 10.87
N PHE A 198 2.82 9.20 9.82
CA PHE A 198 1.37 9.43 9.87
C PHE A 198 0.66 8.40 8.99
N LYS A 199 -0.56 8.06 9.37
CA LYS A 199 -1.38 7.09 8.63
C LYS A 199 -1.92 7.76 7.37
N LEU A 200 -1.32 7.45 6.22
CA LEU A 200 -1.71 8.00 4.92
C LEU A 200 -2.65 7.05 4.19
N ASN A 201 -3.46 7.61 3.29
CA ASN A 201 -4.39 6.85 2.44
C ASN A 201 -5.42 6.04 3.25
N THR A 202 -5.85 6.59 4.39
CA THR A 202 -6.88 6.00 5.26
C THR A 202 -8.26 6.35 4.73
N ARG A 203 -9.19 5.38 4.77
CA ARG A 203 -10.60 5.65 4.45
C ARG A 203 -11.30 6.22 5.67
N ASN A 204 -12.34 7.04 5.46
CA ASN A 204 -13.25 7.40 6.53
C ASN A 204 -13.80 6.12 7.19
N ALA A 205 -13.74 6.03 8.52
CA ALA A 205 -14.24 4.90 9.30
C ALA A 205 -15.71 4.56 8.99
N THR A 206 -16.55 5.57 8.70
CA THR A 206 -17.96 5.37 8.32
C THR A 206 -18.15 4.66 6.97
N SER A 207 -17.12 4.66 6.12
CA SER A 207 -17.11 4.00 4.80
C SER A 207 -16.51 2.58 4.82
N VAL A 208 -16.01 2.13 5.98
CA VAL A 208 -15.48 0.78 6.17
C VAL A 208 -16.63 -0.14 6.51
N ALA A 209 -16.84 -1.18 5.70
CA ALA A 209 -17.92 -2.13 5.95
C ALA A 209 -17.60 -2.97 7.20
N LEU A 210 -18.52 -2.97 8.17
CA LEU A 210 -18.49 -3.92 9.29
C LEU A 210 -18.67 -5.33 8.72
N MET A 211 -17.63 -6.16 8.80
CA MET A 211 -17.67 -7.56 8.36
C MET A 211 -18.01 -8.46 9.54
N SER A 212 -19.08 -9.26 9.40
CA SER A 212 -19.33 -10.35 10.35
C SER A 212 -18.24 -11.43 10.26
N PRO A 213 -18.08 -12.28 11.28
CA PRO A 213 -17.16 -13.42 11.24
C PRO A 213 -17.37 -14.33 10.01
N GLU A 214 -18.62 -14.51 9.60
CA GLU A 214 -18.99 -15.30 8.42
C GLU A 214 -18.47 -14.64 7.13
N MET A 215 -18.66 -13.32 6.99
CA MET A 215 -18.14 -12.57 5.84
C MET A 215 -16.62 -12.63 5.76
N LYS A 216 -15.91 -12.52 6.89
CA LYS A 216 -14.44 -12.67 6.92
C LYS A 216 -14.02 -14.07 6.47
N THR A 217 -14.75 -15.09 6.89
CA THR A 217 -14.50 -16.48 6.49
C THR A 217 -14.72 -16.68 4.98
N GLN A 218 -15.83 -16.18 4.44
CA GLN A 218 -16.11 -16.21 3.00
C GLN A 218 -15.05 -15.47 2.19
N ALA A 219 -14.61 -14.30 2.64
CA ALA A 219 -13.58 -13.51 1.97
C ALA A 219 -12.21 -14.22 1.97
N ARG A 220 -11.81 -14.83 3.08
CA ARG A 220 -10.57 -15.65 3.15
C ARG A 220 -10.65 -16.90 2.26
N GLN A 221 -11.81 -17.56 2.21
CA GLN A 221 -12.02 -18.70 1.32
C GLN A 221 -11.94 -18.29 -0.16
N TRP A 222 -12.55 -17.16 -0.52
CA TRP A 222 -12.51 -16.62 -1.87
C TRP A 222 -11.08 -16.26 -2.32
N SER A 223 -10.34 -15.58 -1.45
CA SER A 223 -8.92 -15.24 -1.63
C SER A 223 -8.00 -16.29 -1.00
N GLY A 224 -8.25 -17.56 -1.32
CA GLY A 224 -7.62 -18.70 -0.65
C GLY A 224 -6.10 -18.79 -0.83
N ALA A 225 -5.53 -18.34 -1.95
CA ALA A 225 -4.08 -18.32 -2.12
C ALA A 225 -3.44 -17.25 -1.24
N ASP A 226 -4.03 -16.04 -1.19
CA ASP A 226 -3.60 -14.99 -0.26
C ASP A 226 -3.75 -15.44 1.20
N TRP A 227 -4.76 -16.25 1.53
CA TRP A 227 -4.95 -16.75 2.89
C TRP A 227 -3.83 -17.70 3.32
N GLN A 228 -3.39 -18.61 2.44
CA GLN A 228 -2.25 -19.47 2.73
C GLN A 228 -0.95 -18.65 2.84
N LEU A 229 -0.75 -17.70 1.93
CA LEU A 229 0.37 -16.76 1.97
C LEU A 229 0.43 -15.99 3.30
N TYR A 230 -0.70 -15.37 3.69
CA TYR A 230 -0.79 -14.60 4.92
C TYR A 230 -0.55 -15.46 6.15
N ARG A 231 -1.13 -16.67 6.23
CA ARG A 231 -0.90 -17.58 7.36
C ARG A 231 0.56 -17.95 7.54
N HIS A 232 1.26 -18.28 6.43
CA HIS A 232 2.68 -18.60 6.45
C HIS A 232 3.50 -17.44 7.01
N PHE A 233 3.33 -16.25 6.43
CA PHE A 233 4.14 -15.09 6.81
C PHE A 233 3.73 -14.45 8.13
N ASN A 234 2.48 -14.60 8.58
CA ASN A 234 2.09 -14.23 9.93
C ASN A 234 2.79 -15.12 10.97
N ALA A 235 2.93 -16.42 10.70
CA ALA A 235 3.68 -17.32 11.60
C ALA A 235 5.17 -16.96 11.65
N THR A 236 5.80 -16.71 10.49
CA THR A 236 7.22 -16.30 10.46
C THR A 236 7.46 -14.91 11.05
N PHE A 237 6.50 -13.99 10.89
CA PHE A 237 6.50 -12.69 11.56
C PHE A 237 6.53 -12.85 13.09
N TRP A 238 5.60 -13.63 13.66
CA TRP A 238 5.56 -13.83 15.11
C TRP A 238 6.79 -14.55 15.65
N ALA A 239 7.37 -15.50 14.90
CA ALA A 239 8.64 -16.11 15.27
C ALA A 239 9.77 -15.07 15.38
N ARG A 240 9.78 -14.03 14.54
CA ARG A 240 10.75 -12.92 14.63
C ARG A 240 10.47 -11.99 15.80
N VAL A 241 9.19 -11.74 16.11
CA VAL A 241 8.82 -10.98 17.32
C VAL A 241 9.31 -11.71 18.58
N GLU A 242 9.18 -13.04 18.65
CA GLU A 242 9.75 -13.82 19.76
C GLU A 242 11.27 -13.71 19.83
N ALA A 243 11.95 -13.87 18.68
CA ALA A 243 13.42 -13.77 18.62
C ALA A 243 13.93 -12.37 18.99
N TYR A 244 13.17 -11.32 18.66
CA TYR A 244 13.46 -9.95 19.06
C TYR A 244 13.27 -9.72 20.57
N GLY A 245 12.37 -10.48 21.18
CA GLY A 245 11.96 -10.40 22.58
C GLY A 245 10.71 -9.54 22.78
N ARG A 246 9.67 -10.14 23.37
CA ARG A 246 8.36 -9.48 23.59
C ARG A 246 8.45 -8.21 24.42
N SER A 247 9.15 -8.23 25.56
CA SER A 247 9.29 -7.06 26.42
C SER A 247 9.98 -5.90 25.71
N ARG A 248 11.06 -6.20 24.95
CA ARG A 248 11.78 -5.20 24.15
C ARG A 248 10.90 -4.66 23.02
N MET A 249 10.12 -5.52 22.37
CA MET A 249 9.15 -5.10 21.34
C MET A 249 8.12 -4.13 21.90
N GLU A 250 7.50 -4.46 23.04
CA GLU A 250 6.51 -3.61 23.70
C GLU A 250 7.09 -2.23 24.08
N GLU A 251 8.31 -2.20 24.62
CA GLU A 251 9.02 -0.96 24.95
C GLU A 251 9.24 -0.08 23.71
N HIS A 252 9.77 -0.66 22.63
CA HIS A 252 10.05 0.07 21.40
C HIS A 252 8.79 0.52 20.66
N VAL A 253 7.72 -0.28 20.67
CA VAL A 253 6.42 0.13 20.14
C VAL A 253 5.83 1.28 20.95
N LYS A 254 5.95 1.24 22.29
CA LYS A 254 5.51 2.35 23.15
C LYS A 254 6.28 3.63 22.84
N GLU A 255 7.59 3.53 22.65
CA GLU A 255 8.42 4.67 22.26
C GLU A 255 8.04 5.21 20.88
N LEU A 256 7.85 4.35 19.87
CA LEU A 256 7.40 4.77 18.54
C LEU A 256 6.05 5.50 18.60
N ARG A 257 5.09 4.98 19.37
CA ARG A 257 3.78 5.64 19.58
C ARG A 257 3.93 7.00 20.23
N ARG A 258 4.83 7.13 21.22
CA ARG A 258 5.13 8.40 21.89
C ARG A 258 5.69 9.42 20.89
N ARG A 259 6.69 9.05 20.09
CA ARG A 259 7.29 9.91 19.05
C ARG A 259 6.28 10.30 17.98
N ASN A 260 5.42 9.38 17.55
CA ASN A 260 4.33 9.69 16.62
C ASN A 260 3.38 10.74 17.21
N ALA A 261 2.93 10.58 18.46
CA ALA A 261 2.04 11.53 19.11
C ALA A 261 2.66 12.93 19.26
N GLU A 262 3.96 13.00 19.57
CA GLU A 262 4.71 14.28 19.58
C GLU A 262 4.68 14.94 18.21
N MET A 263 5.00 14.20 17.15
CA MET A 263 5.00 14.73 15.79
C MET A 263 3.60 15.09 15.30
N GLU A 264 2.56 14.35 15.69
CA GLU A 264 1.16 14.71 15.38
C GLU A 264 0.81 16.07 16.00
N ALA A 265 1.17 16.30 17.27
CA ALA A 265 0.92 17.57 17.96
C ALA A 265 1.69 18.74 17.33
N ILE A 266 2.89 18.49 16.81
CA ILE A 266 3.70 19.50 16.12
C ILE A 266 3.15 19.80 14.73
N CYS A 267 2.80 18.79 13.94
CA CYS A 267 2.56 18.93 12.51
C CYS A 267 1.11 19.11 12.09
N ILE A 268 0.16 18.55 12.84
CA ILE A 268 -1.22 18.37 12.36
C ILE A 268 -2.14 19.41 12.99
N ASP A 269 -2.75 20.24 12.14
CA ASP A 269 -3.79 21.15 12.58
C ASP A 269 -5.02 20.39 13.09
N GLY A 270 -5.48 20.75 14.29
CA GLY A 270 -6.55 20.05 15.00
C GLY A 270 -6.23 18.61 15.44
N GLY A 271 -4.99 18.14 15.27
CA GLY A 271 -4.51 16.83 15.75
C GLY A 271 -5.22 15.61 15.15
N ARG A 272 -5.91 15.75 14.00
CA ARG A 272 -6.69 14.66 13.41
C ARG A 272 -6.74 14.70 11.89
N ALA A 273 -7.01 13.55 11.29
CA ALA A 273 -7.31 13.47 9.86
C ALA A 273 -8.68 14.11 9.55
N VAL A 274 -8.80 14.71 8.37
CA VAL A 274 -9.99 15.41 7.88
C VAL A 274 -10.39 14.88 6.50
N GLU A 275 -11.65 15.09 6.14
CA GLU A 275 -12.17 14.75 4.81
C GLU A 275 -11.48 15.57 3.72
N ALA A 276 -11.41 15.04 2.50
CA ALA A 276 -10.71 15.71 1.40
C ALA A 276 -11.25 17.12 1.06
N LYS A 277 -12.53 17.37 1.33
CA LYS A 277 -13.19 18.67 1.14
C LYS A 277 -12.72 19.73 2.17
N ASP A 278 -12.29 19.28 3.34
CA ASP A 278 -11.89 20.14 4.47
C ASP A 278 -10.36 20.38 4.50
N ILE A 279 -9.63 19.84 3.51
CA ILE A 279 -8.20 20.10 3.33
C ILE A 279 -8.00 21.44 2.62
N THR A 280 -7.22 22.31 3.24
CA THR A 280 -6.99 23.70 2.79
C THR A 280 -5.87 23.80 1.75
N ASP A 281 -4.77 23.04 1.91
CA ASP A 281 -3.68 22.98 0.94
C ASP A 281 -3.98 21.95 -0.17
N GLY A 282 -4.16 22.42 -1.40
CA GLY A 282 -4.38 21.57 -2.57
C GLY A 282 -3.26 20.55 -2.82
N HIS A 283 -2.03 20.85 -2.42
CA HIS A 283 -0.88 19.95 -2.53
C HIS A 283 -0.89 18.84 -1.46
N MET A 284 -1.79 18.90 -0.49
CA MET A 284 -1.98 17.85 0.53
C MET A 284 -3.24 17.02 0.31
N LYS A 285 -4.00 17.29 -0.78
CA LYS A 285 -5.22 16.54 -1.08
C LYS A 285 -4.90 15.13 -1.60
N PRO A 286 -5.30 14.07 -0.88
CA PRO A 286 -5.08 12.70 -1.35
C PRO A 286 -6.00 12.40 -2.53
N TRP A 287 -5.55 11.48 -3.38
CA TRP A 287 -6.35 10.98 -4.49
C TRP A 287 -7.67 10.36 -3.99
N GLN A 288 -8.78 10.85 -4.52
CA GLN A 288 -10.11 10.29 -4.22
C GLN A 288 -10.50 9.25 -5.27
N PRO A 289 -10.93 8.03 -4.88
CA PRO A 289 -11.50 7.06 -5.81
C PRO A 289 -12.90 7.52 -6.28
N ILE A 290 -13.41 6.90 -7.36
CA ILE A 290 -14.79 7.14 -7.78
C ILE A 290 -15.75 6.44 -6.80
N GLY A 291 -16.75 7.17 -6.31
CA GLY A 291 -17.84 6.63 -5.51
C GLY A 291 -17.82 7.13 -4.07
N LYS A 292 -18.37 6.33 -3.15
CA LYS A 292 -18.62 6.73 -1.74
C LYS A 292 -17.40 6.61 -0.83
N ALA A 293 -16.34 5.93 -1.24
CA ALA A 293 -15.15 5.79 -0.42
C ALA A 293 -14.37 7.11 -0.44
N SER A 294 -14.28 7.81 0.69
CA SER A 294 -13.42 8.99 0.81
C SER A 294 -12.12 8.65 1.51
N ILE A 295 -11.02 9.18 0.96
CA ILE A 295 -9.69 9.09 1.55
C ILE A 295 -9.42 10.35 2.35
N MET A 296 -9.13 10.14 3.64
CA MET A 296 -8.79 11.18 4.59
C MET A 296 -7.39 11.72 4.33
N GLY A 297 -7.20 12.99 4.65
CA GLY A 297 -5.88 13.64 4.68
C GLY A 297 -5.75 14.50 5.93
N TYR A 298 -4.82 15.45 5.90
CA TYR A 298 -4.48 16.26 7.07
C TYR A 298 -4.26 17.71 6.65
N ASN A 299 -4.52 18.63 7.57
CA ASN A 299 -4.11 20.02 7.44
C ASN A 299 -2.79 20.22 8.20
N LEU A 300 -1.83 20.89 7.55
CA LEU A 300 -0.56 21.26 8.18
C LEU A 300 -0.80 22.43 9.15
N ARG A 301 -0.25 22.32 10.37
CA ARG A 301 -0.27 23.40 11.36
C ARG A 301 0.46 24.63 10.82
N THR A 302 0.01 25.84 11.16
CA THR A 302 0.56 27.09 10.60
C THR A 302 1.72 27.67 11.41
N ASP A 303 1.79 27.35 12.70
CA ASP A 303 2.77 27.82 13.68
C ASP A 303 3.82 26.75 14.01
N ILE A 304 4.39 26.12 12.98
CA ILE A 304 5.43 25.08 13.13
C ILE A 304 6.81 25.74 13.24
N ASP A 305 7.57 25.36 14.27
CA ASP A 305 8.97 25.75 14.42
C ASP A 305 9.78 25.41 13.16
N GLN A 306 10.67 26.31 12.76
CA GLN A 306 11.42 26.21 11.51
C GLN A 306 12.13 24.86 11.32
N GLN A 307 12.63 24.25 12.40
CA GLN A 307 13.30 22.95 12.37
C GLN A 307 12.41 21.78 11.94
N TYR A 308 11.08 21.88 12.12
CA TYR A 308 10.13 20.81 11.80
C TYR A 308 9.33 21.06 10.51
N GLN A 309 9.38 22.25 9.94
CA GLN A 309 8.53 22.65 8.81
C GLN A 309 8.64 21.69 7.60
N GLU A 310 9.87 21.37 7.18
CA GLU A 310 10.11 20.49 6.05
C GLU A 310 9.66 19.05 6.35
N LEU A 311 10.03 18.54 7.53
CA LEU A 311 9.67 17.18 7.96
C LEU A 311 8.15 17.00 8.06
N CYS A 312 7.46 17.93 8.71
CA CYS A 312 6.00 17.91 8.83
C CYS A 312 5.33 17.93 7.46
N ARG A 313 5.76 18.82 6.55
CA ARG A 313 5.24 18.85 5.18
C ARG A 313 5.42 17.49 4.51
N LYS A 314 6.64 16.95 4.49
CA LYS A 314 6.95 15.64 3.87
C LYS A 314 6.14 14.49 4.48
N MET A 315 5.94 14.46 5.80
CA MET A 315 5.17 13.42 6.47
C MET A 315 3.68 13.42 6.09
N LEU A 316 3.12 14.61 5.80
CA LEU A 316 1.71 14.77 5.43
C LEU A 316 1.46 14.68 3.92
N THR A 317 2.50 14.89 3.09
CA THR A 317 2.40 14.85 1.63
C THR A 317 1.92 13.47 1.14
N PRO A 318 0.77 13.39 0.43
CA PRO A 318 0.32 12.14 -0.15
C PRO A 318 1.23 11.67 -1.29
N GLU A 319 1.20 10.36 -1.56
CA GLU A 319 2.13 9.68 -2.48
C GLU A 319 2.28 10.33 -3.85
N ILE A 320 1.18 10.73 -4.50
CA ILE A 320 1.21 11.31 -5.86
C ILE A 320 1.95 12.65 -5.86
N GLN A 321 1.70 13.48 -4.84
CA GLN A 321 2.36 14.76 -4.69
C GLN A 321 3.84 14.57 -4.33
N TYR A 322 4.16 13.64 -3.43
CA TYR A 322 5.54 13.35 -3.07
C TYR A 322 6.34 12.87 -4.29
N LEU A 323 5.79 11.97 -5.10
CA LEU A 323 6.43 11.54 -6.34
C LEU A 323 6.64 12.71 -7.33
N THR A 324 5.71 13.66 -7.38
CA THR A 324 5.88 14.88 -8.18
C THR A 324 7.07 15.69 -7.67
N ASP A 325 7.21 15.85 -6.35
CA ASP A 325 8.30 16.59 -5.71
C ASP A 325 9.67 15.93 -5.99
N LEU A 326 9.70 14.60 -6.10
CA LEU A 326 10.86 13.82 -6.55
C LEU A 326 11.09 13.83 -8.07
N GLY A 327 10.30 14.61 -8.81
CA GLY A 327 10.45 14.82 -10.25
C GLY A 327 9.85 13.71 -11.11
N VAL A 328 8.97 12.85 -10.59
CA VAL A 328 8.26 11.86 -11.42
C VAL A 328 7.27 12.59 -12.33
N ASN A 329 7.31 12.30 -13.63
CA ASN A 329 6.28 12.76 -14.55
C ASN A 329 5.03 11.89 -14.36
N LEU A 330 3.92 12.48 -13.95
CA LEU A 330 2.67 11.77 -13.64
C LEU A 330 1.55 12.08 -14.63
N TRP A 331 1.88 12.45 -15.88
CA TRP A 331 0.88 12.92 -16.85
C TRP A 331 -0.26 11.92 -17.09
N ILE A 332 0.00 10.60 -17.11
CA ILE A 332 -1.04 9.58 -17.27
C ILE A 332 -1.94 9.57 -16.02
N THR A 333 -1.35 9.53 -14.83
CA THR A 333 -2.10 9.56 -13.56
C THR A 333 -2.95 10.83 -13.45
N ARG A 334 -2.41 11.99 -13.85
CA ARG A 334 -3.13 13.28 -13.86
C ARG A 334 -4.26 13.31 -14.89
N LEU A 335 -4.03 12.76 -16.09
CA LEU A 335 -5.07 12.65 -17.13
C LEU A 335 -6.25 11.78 -16.65
N TRP A 336 -5.95 10.64 -16.02
CA TRP A 336 -6.99 9.82 -15.38
C TRP A 336 -7.72 10.57 -14.28
N GLY A 337 -7.03 11.41 -13.51
CA GLY A 337 -7.62 12.24 -12.47
C GLY A 337 -8.60 13.25 -13.04
N TRP A 338 -8.20 13.95 -14.09
CA TRP A 338 -9.04 14.90 -14.81
C TRP A 338 -10.28 14.24 -15.44
N PHE A 339 -10.11 13.09 -16.10
CA PHE A 339 -11.22 12.35 -16.69
C PHE A 339 -12.23 11.89 -15.62
N LYS A 340 -11.72 11.38 -14.50
CA LYS A 340 -12.49 10.97 -13.33
C LYS A 340 -13.31 12.14 -12.76
N ASP A 341 -12.67 13.28 -12.52
CA ASP A 341 -13.33 14.46 -11.95
C ASP A 341 -14.38 15.05 -12.91
N SER A 342 -14.11 15.01 -14.23
CA SER A 342 -15.05 15.41 -15.27
C SER A 342 -16.30 14.52 -15.28
N ILE A 343 -16.15 13.19 -15.25
CA ILE A 343 -17.30 12.26 -15.21
C ILE A 343 -18.17 12.52 -13.98
N ILE A 344 -17.57 12.74 -12.80
CA ILE A 344 -18.30 13.01 -11.57
C ILE A 344 -19.09 14.33 -11.67
N GLN A 345 -18.48 15.39 -12.20
CA GLN A 345 -19.16 16.68 -12.38
C GLN A 345 -20.30 16.64 -13.39
N PHE A 346 -20.15 15.91 -14.50
CA PHE A 346 -21.19 15.80 -15.53
C PHE A 346 -22.32 14.83 -15.12
N GLY A 347 -22.02 13.74 -14.40
CA GLY A 347 -23.03 12.80 -13.90
C GLY A 347 -23.89 13.32 -12.74
N MET A 348 -23.49 14.40 -12.07
CA MET A 348 -24.29 15.08 -11.06
C MET A 348 -25.30 16.11 -11.63
N ARG A 349 -25.28 16.35 -12.95
CA ARG A 349 -26.19 17.29 -13.64
C ARG A 349 -27.30 16.60 -14.46
N SER A 350 -27.44 15.28 -14.37
CA SER A 350 -28.46 14.48 -15.07
C SER A 350 -29.49 13.89 -14.12
#